data_AF-A0A4V2Z9U1-F1
#
_entry.id   AF-A0A4V2Z9U1-F1
#
_cell.length_a   1.000
_cell.length_b   1.000
_cell.length_c   1.000
_cell.angle_alpha   90.00
_cell.angle_beta   90.00
_cell.angle_gamma   90.00
#
_symmetry.space_group_name_H-M   'P 1'
#
loop_
_entity.id
_entity.type
_entity.pdbx_description
1 polymer ?
#
loop_
_entity_poly.entity_id
_entity_poly.type
_entity_poly.pdbx_seq_one_letter_code
_entity_poly.pdbx_strand_id
1 'polypeptide(L)'
;MKKIVSLFILFTLLTACGEQPNCNNEEITNTVFQILEENNEILINENGNRAFIYNVSAKDSKIDNIMTTSFDNSLKICNCEGNIKIGDTIIYKGSIKYTAQKNENDDLIVKVESVSPLSEEYK
;
A
#
# COMPACT_ATOMS: atom_id res chain seq x y z
N MET A 1 7.99 -44.89 -24.53
CA MET A 1 7.34 -43.56 -24.65
C MET A 1 7.35 -42.91 -23.27
N LYS A 2 8.10 -41.81 -23.09
CA LYS A 2 8.30 -41.14 -21.80
C LYS A 2 7.05 -40.33 -21.44
N LYS A 3 6.43 -40.64 -20.30
CA LYS A 3 5.32 -39.85 -19.73
C LYS A 3 5.93 -38.60 -19.10
N ILE A 4 5.69 -37.44 -19.71
CA ILE A 4 6.03 -36.14 -19.09
C ILE A 4 4.91 -35.86 -18.08
N VAL A 5 5.23 -36.04 -16.81
CA VAL A 5 4.41 -35.57 -15.70
C VAL A 5 4.65 -34.06 -15.60
N SER A 6 3.76 -33.26 -16.19
CA SER A 6 3.73 -31.82 -15.91
C SER A 6 3.24 -31.61 -14.49
N LEU A 7 4.20 -31.42 -13.58
CA LEU A 7 3.96 -30.95 -12.23
C LEU A 7 3.54 -29.48 -12.31
N PHE A 8 2.23 -29.22 -12.25
CA PHE A 8 1.72 -27.87 -11.95
C PHE A 8 2.14 -27.55 -10.52
N ILE A 9 3.28 -26.88 -10.35
CA ILE A 9 3.64 -26.24 -9.09
C ILE A 9 2.69 -25.05 -8.96
N LEU A 10 1.62 -25.27 -8.23
CA LEU A 10 0.72 -24.22 -7.77
C LEU A 10 1.56 -23.30 -6.87
N PHE A 11 2.00 -22.17 -7.42
CA PHE A 11 2.68 -21.11 -6.67
C PHE A 11 1.66 -20.43 -5.74
N THR A 12 1.33 -21.08 -4.63
CA THR A 12 0.64 -20.44 -3.50
C THR A 12 1.67 -19.63 -2.71
N LEU A 13 2.06 -18.47 -3.24
CA LEU A 13 2.95 -17.52 -2.57
C LEU A 13 2.19 -16.38 -1.86
N LEU A 14 0.92 -16.56 -1.50
CA LEU A 14 0.07 -15.43 -1.09
C LEU A 14 -0.15 -15.26 0.43
N THR A 15 0.66 -15.90 1.28
CA THR A 15 0.70 -15.59 2.73
C THR A 15 2.03 -14.95 3.10
N ALA A 16 2.37 -13.84 2.45
CA ALA A 16 3.66 -13.19 2.62
C ALA A 16 3.88 -12.54 4.01
N CYS A 17 2.89 -12.57 4.91
CA CYS A 17 2.97 -12.02 6.27
C CYS A 17 2.69 -13.02 7.41
N GLY A 18 2.52 -14.32 7.16
CA GLY A 18 2.19 -15.29 8.22
C GLY A 18 0.93 -14.93 9.02
N GLU A 19 0.99 -14.98 10.35
CA GLU A 19 -0.09 -14.57 11.29
C GLU A 19 -0.15 -13.04 11.56
N GLN A 20 0.63 -12.24 10.82
CA GLN A 20 0.85 -10.80 11.08
C GLN A 20 0.25 -9.93 9.98
N PRO A 21 0.04 -8.62 10.24
CA PRO A 21 -1.07 -7.91 9.60
C PRO A 21 -0.84 -7.83 8.10
N ASN A 22 -1.80 -8.39 7.36
CA ASN A 22 -1.76 -8.50 5.91
C ASN A 22 -1.74 -7.09 5.30
N CYS A 23 -0.80 -6.79 4.40
CA CYS A 23 -0.70 -5.50 3.71
C CYS A 23 -2.04 -5.00 3.11
N ASN A 24 -2.95 -5.91 2.75
CA ASN A 24 -4.25 -5.62 2.15
C ASN A 24 -5.39 -5.48 3.18
N ASN A 25 -5.06 -5.48 4.48
CA ASN A 25 -6.04 -5.32 5.54
C ASN A 25 -6.61 -3.89 5.51
N GLU A 26 -7.94 -3.79 5.62
CA GLU A 26 -8.67 -2.52 5.55
C GLU A 26 -8.22 -1.52 6.64
N GLU A 27 -8.00 -1.99 7.88
CA GLU A 27 -7.49 -1.19 8.99
C GLU A 27 -6.14 -0.56 8.62
N ILE A 28 -5.22 -1.34 8.06
CA ILE A 28 -3.91 -0.84 7.61
C ILE A 28 -4.08 0.23 6.54
N THR A 29 -4.88 -0.04 5.50
CA THR A 29 -5.05 0.92 4.40
C THR A 29 -5.73 2.22 4.88
N ASN A 30 -6.65 2.13 5.84
CA ASN A 30 -7.27 3.29 6.47
C ASN A 30 -6.26 4.10 7.29
N THR A 31 -5.40 3.42 8.08
CA THR A 31 -4.33 4.09 8.81
C THR A 31 -3.32 4.75 7.86
N VAL A 32 -2.98 4.11 6.74
CA VAL A 32 -2.14 4.75 5.71
C VAL A 32 -2.81 6.04 5.23
N PHE A 33 -4.11 6.03 4.91
CA PHE A 33 -4.79 7.26 4.47
C PHE A 33 -4.84 8.35 5.54
N GLN A 34 -5.06 7.99 6.81
CA GLN A 34 -4.99 8.94 7.92
C GLN A 34 -3.60 9.60 8.00
N ILE A 35 -2.53 8.82 7.89
CA ILE A 35 -1.16 9.34 7.87
C ILE A 35 -0.97 10.31 6.69
N LEU A 36 -1.47 9.98 5.50
CA LEU A 36 -1.36 10.86 4.33
C LEU A 36 -2.19 12.14 4.46
N GLU A 37 -3.35 12.07 5.11
CA GLU A 37 -4.21 13.24 5.38
C GLU A 37 -3.54 14.18 6.38
N GLU A 38 -2.97 13.64 7.47
CA GLU A 38 -2.23 14.38 8.49
C GLU A 38 -0.91 14.96 7.99
N ASN A 39 -0.28 14.31 7.00
CA ASN A 39 1.02 14.69 6.43
C ASN A 39 0.91 15.02 4.93
N ASN A 40 -0.15 15.72 4.53
CA ASN A 40 -0.46 15.96 3.12
C ASN A 40 0.63 16.72 2.34
N GLU A 41 1.58 17.36 3.02
CA GLU A 41 2.72 18.03 2.42
C GLU A 41 3.66 17.08 1.66
N ILE A 42 3.60 15.77 1.94
CA ILE A 42 4.37 14.76 1.21
C ILE A 42 3.74 14.40 -0.14
N LEU A 43 2.49 14.81 -0.38
CA LEU A 43 1.75 14.57 -1.62
C LEU A 43 2.07 15.67 -2.65
N ILE A 44 3.10 15.40 -3.45
CA ILE A 44 3.55 16.29 -4.54
C ILE A 44 3.15 15.72 -5.90
N ASN A 45 2.96 16.58 -6.89
CA ASN A 45 2.82 16.15 -8.29
C ASN A 45 4.20 16.00 -8.97
N GLU A 46 4.20 15.57 -10.23
CA GLU A 46 5.42 15.34 -11.03
C GLU A 46 6.34 16.55 -11.15
N ASN A 47 5.82 17.77 -10.98
CA ASN A 47 6.60 19.01 -11.00
C ASN A 47 7.14 19.42 -9.62
N GLY A 48 6.94 18.60 -8.60
CA GLY A 48 7.28 18.91 -7.21
C GLY A 48 6.34 19.93 -6.56
N ASN A 49 5.25 20.31 -7.23
CA ASN A 49 4.24 21.16 -6.63
C ASN A 49 3.42 20.30 -5.68
N ARG A 50 3.17 20.81 -4.47
CA ARG A 50 2.17 20.22 -3.57
C ARG A 50 0.87 20.15 -4.36
N ALA A 51 0.41 18.93 -4.64
CA ALA A 51 -0.83 18.75 -5.37
C ALA A 51 -1.89 19.51 -4.57
N PHE A 52 -2.63 20.41 -5.22
CA PHE A 52 -3.75 21.11 -4.60
C PHE A 52 -4.90 20.11 -4.38
N ILE A 53 -4.67 19.08 -3.58
CA ILE A 53 -5.68 18.09 -3.23
C ILE A 53 -6.53 18.69 -2.13
N TYR A 54 -7.35 19.68 -2.50
CA TYR A 54 -8.21 20.41 -1.56
C TYR A 54 -9.27 19.53 -0.88
N ASN A 55 -9.38 18.24 -1.23
CA ASN A 55 -10.23 17.26 -0.58
C ASN A 55 -9.68 15.85 -0.85
N VAL A 56 -8.62 15.45 -0.15
CA VAL A 56 -8.29 14.01 0.01
C VAL A 56 -9.39 13.41 0.89
N SER A 57 -10.59 13.25 0.36
CA SER A 57 -11.60 12.47 1.06
C SER A 57 -11.12 11.02 0.98
N ALA A 58 -10.79 10.43 2.13
CA ALA A 58 -10.44 9.01 2.22
C ALA A 58 -11.53 8.12 1.57
N LYS A 59 -12.78 8.60 1.55
CA LYS A 59 -13.92 7.93 0.91
C LYS A 59 -13.77 7.72 -0.59
N ASP A 60 -13.08 8.64 -1.27
CA ASP A 60 -12.88 8.61 -2.73
C ASP A 60 -11.43 8.24 -3.08
N SER A 61 -10.65 7.82 -2.09
CA SER A 61 -9.27 7.41 -2.24
C SER A 61 -9.13 5.91 -2.02
N LYS A 62 -8.21 5.26 -2.72
CA LYS A 62 -7.94 3.82 -2.54
C LYS A 62 -6.48 3.47 -2.79
N ILE A 63 -6.01 2.45 -2.09
CA ILE A 63 -4.75 1.78 -2.38
C ILE A 63 -5.12 0.45 -3.05
N ASP A 64 -4.67 0.25 -4.28
CA ASP A 64 -4.88 -0.99 -5.02
C ASP A 64 -3.55 -1.61 -5.45
N ASN A 65 -3.62 -2.84 -6.00
CA ASN A 65 -2.43 -3.60 -6.39
C ASN A 65 -1.40 -3.73 -5.27
N ILE A 66 -1.89 -3.87 -4.03
CA ILE A 66 -1.05 -3.99 -2.85
C ILE A 66 -0.34 -5.35 -2.86
N MET A 67 0.97 -5.32 -2.63
CA MET A 67 1.81 -6.49 -2.50
C MET A 67 2.73 -6.37 -1.28
N THR A 68 3.00 -7.49 -0.64
CA THR A 68 4.08 -7.60 0.35
C THR A 68 5.40 -7.78 -0.40
N THR A 69 6.35 -6.88 -0.20
CA THR A 69 7.66 -6.94 -0.85
C THR A 69 8.71 -7.65 -0.02
N SER A 70 8.59 -7.61 1.30
CA SER A 70 9.40 -8.43 2.21
C SER A 70 8.75 -8.58 3.57
N PHE A 71 9.23 -9.55 4.34
CA PHE A 71 8.75 -9.85 5.68
C PHE A 71 9.92 -10.13 6.62
N ASP A 72 9.90 -9.52 7.80
CA ASP A 72 10.79 -9.84 8.91
C ASP A 72 10.01 -10.55 10.01
N ASN A 73 10.23 -11.87 10.13
CA ASN A 73 9.55 -12.70 11.12
C ASN A 73 9.96 -12.41 12.57
N SER A 74 11.18 -11.90 12.77
CA SER A 74 11.67 -11.60 14.12
C SER A 74 11.04 -10.33 14.68
N LEU A 75 10.85 -9.33 13.82
CA LEU A 75 10.25 -8.04 14.17
C LEU A 75 8.76 -7.99 13.91
N LYS A 76 8.21 -9.00 13.23
CA LYS A 76 6.81 -9.06 12.82
C LYS A 76 6.39 -7.95 11.86
N ILE A 77 7.31 -7.54 10.97
CA ILE A 77 7.15 -6.41 10.07
C ILE A 77 6.89 -6.90 8.66
N CYS A 78 5.86 -6.35 8.03
CA CYS A 78 5.59 -6.49 6.60
C CYS A 78 5.91 -5.19 5.87
N ASN A 79 6.75 -5.28 4.84
CA ASN A 79 6.97 -4.19 3.90
C ASN A 79 5.98 -4.34 2.75
N CYS A 80 5.26 -3.27 2.48
CA CYS A 80 4.15 -3.24 1.54
C CYS A 80 4.39 -2.19 0.46
N GLU A 81 3.99 -2.50 -0.76
CA GLU A 81 3.94 -1.55 -1.86
C GLU A 81 2.57 -1.61 -2.51
N GLY A 82 2.05 -0.47 -2.96
CA GLY A 82 0.76 -0.39 -3.64
C GLY A 82 0.65 0.85 -4.52
N ASN A 83 -0.44 0.91 -5.28
CA ASN A 83 -0.80 2.04 -6.11
C ASN A 83 -1.84 2.88 -5.38
N ILE A 84 -1.54 4.16 -5.17
CA ILE A 84 -2.47 5.10 -4.56
C ILE A 84 -3.28 5.81 -5.64
N LYS A 85 -4.58 5.97 -5.39
CA LYS A 85 -5.51 6.75 -6.21
C LYS A 85 -6.27 7.69 -5.29
N ILE A 86 -6.23 8.99 -5.60
CA ILE A 86 -6.85 10.04 -4.77
C ILE A 86 -7.75 10.90 -5.65
N GLY A 87 -8.96 11.19 -5.16
CA GLY A 87 -9.91 12.10 -5.81
C GLY A 87 -10.95 11.40 -6.67
N ASP A 88 -12.03 12.11 -6.96
CA ASP A 88 -13.17 11.59 -7.72
C ASP A 88 -13.19 12.10 -9.17
N THR A 89 -13.32 13.42 -9.37
CA THR A 89 -13.41 14.03 -10.72
C THR A 89 -12.06 14.07 -11.43
N ILE A 90 -11.01 14.47 -10.70
CA ILE A 90 -9.62 14.41 -11.14
C ILE A 90 -8.97 13.31 -10.29
N ILE A 91 -8.49 12.25 -10.93
CA ILE A 91 -7.79 11.17 -10.24
C ILE A 91 -6.30 11.49 -10.23
N TYR A 92 -5.72 11.54 -9.04
CA TYR A 92 -4.27 11.56 -8.86
C TYR A 92 -3.78 10.14 -8.60
N LYS A 93 -2.77 9.70 -9.34
CA LYS A 93 -2.19 8.35 -9.20
C LYS A 93 -0.72 8.40 -8.81
N GLY A 94 -0.30 7.47 -7.97
CA GLY A 94 1.11 7.27 -7.64
C GLY A 94 1.34 5.88 -7.08
N SER A 95 2.56 5.65 -6.59
CA SER A 95 2.90 4.49 -5.78
C SER A 95 3.18 4.89 -4.34
N ILE A 96 2.92 3.97 -3.43
CA ILE A 96 3.17 4.14 -2.01
C ILE A 96 3.91 2.93 -1.47
N LYS A 97 4.87 3.20 -0.58
CA LYS A 97 5.58 2.19 0.21
C LYS A 97 5.31 2.44 1.68
N TYR A 98 4.95 1.40 2.40
CA TYR A 98 4.66 1.47 3.83
C TYR A 98 5.03 0.17 4.53
N THR A 99 5.22 0.23 5.83
CA THR A 99 5.41 -0.93 6.69
C THR A 99 4.21 -1.11 7.59
N ALA A 100 3.85 -2.36 7.88
CA ALA A 100 2.85 -2.70 8.88
C ALA A 100 3.40 -3.73 9.87
N GLN A 101 3.11 -3.52 11.15
CA GLN A 101 3.59 -4.35 12.25
C GLN A 101 2.51 -4.41 13.34
N LYS A 102 2.47 -5.52 14.10
CA LYS A 102 1.81 -5.55 15.41
C LYS A 102 2.86 -5.60 16.51
N ASN A 103 2.71 -4.76 17.53
CA ASN A 103 3.58 -4.80 18.70
C ASN A 103 3.20 -5.96 19.66
N GLU A 104 3.84 -6.05 20.82
CA GLU A 104 3.57 -7.09 21.82
C GLU A 104 2.17 -7.00 22.46
N ASN A 105 1.52 -5.85 22.36
CA ASN A 105 0.16 -5.60 22.86
C ASN A 105 -0.92 -5.77 21.78
N ASP A 106 -0.55 -6.30 20.61
CA ASP A 106 -1.38 -6.37 19.40
C ASP A 106 -1.79 -5.02 18.79
N ASP A 107 -1.17 -3.91 19.21
CA ASP A 107 -1.41 -2.60 18.58
C ASP A 107 -0.83 -2.58 17.17
N LEU A 108 -1.61 -2.05 16.22
CA LEU A 108 -1.18 -1.87 14.85
C LEU A 108 -0.27 -0.65 14.73
N ILE A 109 0.92 -0.86 14.16
CA ILE A 109 1.87 0.20 13.81
C ILE A 109 2.00 0.23 12.29
N VAL A 110 1.70 1.38 11.70
CA VAL A 110 1.86 1.63 10.26
C VAL A 110 2.80 2.81 10.07
N LYS A 111 3.73 2.68 9.13
CA LYS A 111 4.64 3.76 8.76
C LYS A 111 4.68 3.90 7.24
N VAL A 112 4.40 5.10 6.74
CA VAL A 112 4.60 5.43 5.32
C VAL A 112 6.08 5.75 5.11
N GLU A 113 6.74 4.99 4.25
CA GLU A 113 8.16 5.16 3.94
C GLU A 113 8.37 6.15 2.79
N SER A 114 7.53 6.07 1.76
CA SER A 114 7.61 6.96 0.61
C SER A 114 6.33 6.96 -0.20
N VAL A 115 6.03 8.10 -0.82
CA VAL A 115 4.98 8.26 -1.84
C VAL A 115 5.64 8.81 -3.10
N SER A 116 5.36 8.25 -4.27
CA SER A 116 5.84 8.83 -5.52
C SER A 116 5.15 10.15 -5.81
N PRO A 117 5.73 11.00 -6.68
CA PRO A 117 4.97 12.08 -7.28
C PRO A 117 3.68 11.56 -7.91
N LEU A 118 2.61 12.35 -7.77
CA LEU A 118 1.29 12.03 -8.28
C LEU A 118 1.12 12.57 -9.70
N SER A 119 0.60 11.74 -10.59
CA SER A 119 0.20 12.12 -11.94
C SER A 119 -1.32 12.32 -12.01
N GLU A 120 -1.76 13.37 -12.69
CA GLU A 120 -3.18 13.60 -12.97
C GLU A 120 -3.69 12.69 -14.08
N GLU A 121 -4.88 12.12 -13.88
CA GLU A 121 -5.64 11.39 -14.89
C GLU A 121 -7.08 11.91 -14.91
N TYR A 122 -7.50 12.37 -16.09
CA TYR A 122 -8.88 12.78 -16.36
C TYR A 122 -9.70 11.53 -16.69
N LYS A 123 -10.83 11.34 -16.00
CA LYS A 123 -11.81 10.27 -16.32
C LYS A 123 -12.47 10.52 -17.67
#